data_AF-X0W687-F1
#
_entry.id   AF-X0W687-F1
#
_cell.length_a   1.000
_cell.length_b   1.000
_cell.length_c   1.000
_cell.angle_alpha   90.00
_cell.angle_beta   90.00
_cell.angle_gamma   90.00
#
_symmetry.space_group_name_H-M   'P 1'
#
loop_
_entity.id
_entity.type
_entity.pdbx_description
1 polymer ?
#
loop_
_entity_poly.entity_id
_entity_poly.type
_entity_poly.pdbx_seq_one_letter_code
_entity_poly.pdbx_strand_id
1 'polypeptide(L)'
;MNNLLWIGRRVPRKVAPTVLQAWCSPSSLWVAFDTLGGAQSTIHTRLASIATGSATEGDVKALAAAHKSFSALKGSMGFGVLAKVSHPKGPRSIKSVTVDLSIIGGSTLTKLHDDGKHGDGKGGDGLWGTQVRFLPGDFPSLPRHDRRWGLPANARSAMTVTALDTSGQKDSHSAVIAIRRKPAPISIWPGGRRFRFAGEIVEGLVTVSQYVDRRGDPNNPALLIQAAGPGPWRAAWHIGEGRLNISGCDTLQGRIQA
;
A
#
# COMPACT_ATOMS: atom_id res chain seq x y z
N MET A 1 8.53 8.51 -6.84
CA MET A 1 9.87 8.04 -7.27
C MET A 1 9.70 6.81 -8.14
N ASN A 2 10.00 6.88 -9.44
CA ASN A 2 9.94 5.76 -10.39
C ASN A 2 11.30 5.02 -10.37
N ASN A 3 11.49 4.12 -9.41
CA ASN A 3 12.80 3.52 -9.11
C ASN A 3 13.06 2.18 -9.81
N LEU A 4 12.94 2.14 -11.13
CA LEU A 4 13.57 1.14 -12.00
C LEU A 4 13.88 1.83 -13.34
N LEU A 5 15.00 2.56 -13.38
CA LEU A 5 15.56 3.07 -14.62
C LEU A 5 16.18 1.89 -15.38
N TRP A 6 15.43 1.34 -16.34
CA TRP A 6 15.99 0.37 -17.29
C TRP A 6 16.84 1.14 -18.30
N ILE A 7 18.16 1.15 -18.12
CA ILE A 7 19.10 1.69 -19.11
C ILE A 7 19.41 0.57 -20.10
N GLY A 8 18.59 0.46 -21.14
CA GLY A 8 18.82 -0.47 -22.24
C GLY A 8 18.02 -0.04 -23.46
N ARG A 9 18.69 0.19 -24.59
CA ARG A 9 18.01 0.51 -25.85
C ARG A 9 17.40 -0.78 -26.39
N ARG A 10 16.11 -0.98 -26.16
CA ARG A 10 15.35 -2.05 -26.80
C ARG A 10 15.15 -1.68 -28.28
N VAL A 11 15.64 -2.50 -29.20
CA VAL A 11 15.41 -2.30 -30.64
C VAL A 11 13.97 -2.73 -30.94
N PRO A 12 13.09 -1.81 -31.38
CA PRO A 12 11.72 -2.18 -31.71
C PRO A 12 11.71 -3.21 -32.84
N ARG A 13 10.90 -4.26 -32.70
CA ARG A 13 10.71 -5.23 -33.79
C ARG A 13 9.84 -4.58 -34.86
N LYS A 14 10.25 -4.66 -36.13
CA LYS A 14 9.55 -4.02 -37.26
C LYS A 14 8.13 -4.54 -37.52
N VAL A 15 7.75 -5.69 -36.95
CA VAL A 15 6.52 -6.41 -37.32
C VAL A 15 5.62 -6.78 -36.14
N ALA A 16 6.00 -6.41 -34.91
CA ALA A 16 5.31 -6.82 -33.71
C ALA A 16 4.89 -5.60 -32.88
N PRO A 17 3.86 -5.72 -32.02
CA PRO A 17 3.60 -4.71 -31.01
C PRO A 17 4.84 -4.59 -30.12
N THR A 18 5.09 -3.39 -29.59
CA THR A 18 6.17 -3.15 -28.65
C THR A 18 5.58 -2.48 -27.41
N VAL A 19 5.73 -3.12 -26.26
CA VAL A 19 5.46 -2.51 -24.96
C VAL A 19 6.67 -1.63 -24.63
N LEU A 20 6.50 -0.32 -24.81
CA LEU A 20 7.56 0.68 -24.62
C LEU A 20 7.84 0.89 -23.14
N GLN A 21 6.78 0.88 -22.32
CA GLN A 21 6.87 1.07 -20.87
C GLN A 21 5.66 0.41 -20.20
N ALA A 22 5.84 -0.13 -19.00
CA ALA A 22 4.78 -0.63 -18.14
C ALA A 22 5.05 -0.20 -16.69
N TRP A 23 4.03 0.26 -15.97
CA TRP A 23 4.19 0.76 -14.60
C TRP A 23 2.89 0.66 -13.80
N CYS A 24 3.02 0.87 -12.48
CA CYS A 24 1.90 0.98 -11.58
C CYS A 24 1.76 2.42 -11.06
N SER A 25 0.51 2.86 -10.85
CA SER A 25 0.19 4.18 -10.28
C SER A 25 -0.82 4.05 -9.13
N PRO A 26 -0.44 4.34 -7.88
CA PRO A 26 0.91 4.67 -7.45
C PRO A 26 1.88 3.49 -7.62
N SER A 27 3.18 3.76 -7.70
CA SER A 27 4.23 2.72 -7.78
C SER A 27 4.53 2.05 -6.44
N SER A 28 4.00 2.62 -5.35
CA SER A 28 4.09 2.07 -4.00
C SER A 28 2.74 2.18 -3.31
N LEU A 29 2.34 1.11 -2.64
CA LEU A 29 1.12 1.06 -1.86
C LEU A 29 1.44 0.74 -0.40
N TRP A 30 0.85 1.51 0.50
CA TRP A 30 1.01 1.33 1.95
C TRP A 30 -0.28 0.80 2.54
N VAL A 31 -0.23 -0.44 3.01
CA VAL A 31 -1.41 -1.14 3.53
C VAL A 31 -1.27 -1.32 5.04
N ALA A 32 -2.23 -0.79 5.79
CA ALA A 32 -2.30 -0.96 7.25
C ALA A 32 -2.92 -2.31 7.62
N PHE A 33 -2.16 -3.39 7.41
CA PHE A 33 -2.62 -4.77 7.65
C PHE A 33 -3.14 -5.00 9.08
N ASP A 34 -2.52 -4.38 10.08
CA ASP A 34 -2.95 -4.48 11.48
C ASP A 34 -4.33 -3.85 11.71
N THR A 35 -4.56 -2.67 11.13
CA THR A 35 -5.85 -2.00 11.19
C THR A 35 -6.92 -2.80 10.45
N LEU A 36 -6.56 -3.43 9.32
CA LEU A 36 -7.47 -4.30 8.58
C LEU A 36 -7.86 -5.54 9.39
N GLY A 37 -6.87 -6.25 9.94
CA GLY A 37 -7.10 -7.44 10.76
C GLY A 37 -7.91 -7.13 12.01
N GLY A 38 -7.62 -6.01 12.69
CA GLY A 38 -8.39 -5.54 13.84
C GLY A 38 -9.83 -5.19 13.50
N ALA A 39 -10.06 -4.52 12.36
CA ALA A 39 -11.41 -4.23 11.89
C ALA A 39 -12.18 -5.51 11.52
N GLN A 40 -11.57 -6.44 10.80
CA GLN A 40 -12.19 -7.73 10.45
C GLN A 40 -12.53 -8.55 11.69
N SER A 41 -11.61 -8.66 12.65
CA SER A 41 -11.85 -9.37 13.91
C SER A 41 -13.00 -8.72 14.70
N THR A 42 -13.03 -7.39 14.79
CA THR A 42 -14.12 -6.66 15.45
C THR A 42 -15.45 -6.94 14.75
N ILE A 43 -15.50 -6.86 13.42
CA ILE A 43 -16.72 -7.17 12.64
C ILE A 43 -17.20 -8.59 12.95
N HIS A 44 -16.30 -9.58 12.88
CA HIS A 44 -16.66 -10.98 13.10
C HIS A 44 -17.18 -11.23 14.53
N THR A 45 -16.44 -10.77 15.55
CA THR A 45 -16.84 -10.94 16.96
C THR A 45 -18.16 -10.26 17.27
N ARG A 46 -18.38 -9.03 16.79
CA ARG A 46 -19.61 -8.26 17.09
C ARG A 46 -20.82 -8.79 16.32
N LEU A 47 -20.63 -9.28 15.08
CA LEU A 47 -21.70 -9.98 14.37
C LEU A 47 -22.13 -11.26 15.08
N ALA A 48 -21.18 -12.01 15.67
CA ALA A 48 -21.51 -13.18 16.48
C ALA A 48 -22.36 -12.80 17.70
N SER A 49 -22.02 -11.72 18.42
CA SER A 49 -22.82 -11.22 19.55
C SER A 49 -24.23 -10.76 19.14
N ILE A 50 -24.39 -10.17 17.96
CA ILE A 50 -25.71 -9.80 17.41
C ILE A 50 -26.51 -11.07 17.11
N ALA A 51 -25.89 -12.07 16.49
CA ALA A 51 -26.55 -13.33 16.14
C ALA A 51 -27.02 -14.10 17.39
N THR A 52 -26.32 -13.99 18.51
CA THR A 52 -26.71 -14.60 19.79
C THR A 52 -27.66 -13.74 20.63
N GLY A 53 -28.08 -12.56 20.15
CA GLY A 53 -28.95 -11.64 20.88
C GLY A 53 -28.29 -10.99 22.10
N SER A 54 -26.97 -11.08 22.23
CA SER A 54 -26.21 -10.56 23.38
C SER A 54 -25.51 -9.23 23.08
N ALA A 55 -25.85 -8.57 21.96
CA ALA A 55 -25.22 -7.33 21.56
C ALA A 55 -25.69 -6.14 22.40
N THR A 56 -24.73 -5.35 22.85
CA THR A 56 -24.94 -4.06 23.52
C THR A 56 -24.94 -2.91 22.52
N GLU A 57 -25.41 -1.72 22.93
CA GLU A 57 -25.25 -0.50 22.11
C GLU A 57 -23.76 -0.21 21.79
N GLY A 58 -22.86 -0.54 22.73
CA GLY A 58 -21.42 -0.47 22.53
C GLY A 58 -20.92 -1.37 21.40
N ASP A 59 -21.49 -2.57 21.26
CA ASP A 59 -21.14 -3.51 20.19
C ASP A 59 -21.54 -2.98 18.82
N VAL A 60 -22.73 -2.37 18.72
CA VAL A 60 -23.21 -1.76 17.46
C VAL A 60 -22.32 -0.58 17.06
N LYS A 61 -21.95 0.28 18.02
CA LYS A 61 -21.01 1.40 17.80
C LYS A 61 -19.64 0.90 17.33
N ALA A 62 -19.11 -0.15 17.97
CA ALA A 62 -17.83 -0.75 17.59
C ALA A 62 -17.88 -1.38 16.18
N LEU A 63 -18.97 -2.07 15.84
CA LEU A 63 -19.18 -2.64 14.51
C LEU A 63 -19.22 -1.55 13.42
N ALA A 64 -19.97 -0.46 13.65
CA ALA A 64 -20.04 0.66 12.71
C ALA A 64 -18.67 1.32 12.47
N ALA A 65 -17.89 1.52 13.55
CA ALA A 65 -16.53 2.05 13.46
C ALA A 65 -15.57 1.11 12.71
N ALA A 66 -15.66 -0.21 12.97
CA ALA A 66 -14.87 -1.22 12.29
C ALA A 66 -15.22 -1.30 10.80
N HIS A 67 -16.51 -1.26 10.44
CA HIS A 67 -16.96 -1.23 9.06
C HIS A 67 -16.47 0.01 8.32
N LYS A 68 -16.56 1.19 8.95
CA LYS A 68 -16.02 2.44 8.37
C LYS A 68 -14.52 2.34 8.11
N SER A 69 -13.76 1.79 9.08
CA SER A 69 -12.31 1.59 8.95
C SER A 69 -11.97 0.59 7.83
N PHE A 70 -12.69 -0.53 7.76
CA PHE A 70 -12.53 -1.53 6.71
C PHE A 70 -12.82 -0.95 5.33
N SER A 71 -13.90 -0.17 5.19
CA SER A 71 -14.26 0.49 3.93
C SER A 71 -13.19 1.49 3.47
N ALA A 72 -12.68 2.32 4.39
CA ALA A 72 -11.60 3.26 4.10
C ALA A 72 -10.32 2.53 3.63
N LEU A 73 -9.96 1.44 4.31
CA LEU A 73 -8.81 0.61 3.93
C LEU A 73 -9.00 -0.04 2.56
N LYS A 74 -10.20 -0.55 2.27
CA LYS A 74 -10.54 -1.11 0.94
C LYS A 74 -10.43 -0.08 -0.18
N GLY A 75 -10.75 1.20 0.11
CA GLY A 75 -10.52 2.31 -0.82
C GLY A 75 -9.04 2.54 -1.10
N SER A 76 -8.16 2.33 -0.11
CA SER A 76 -6.71 2.49 -0.24
C SER A 76 -5.98 1.31 -0.88
N MET A 77 -6.64 0.16 -1.09
CA MET A 77 -6.02 -1.04 -1.68
C MET A 77 -6.18 -1.14 -3.20
N GLY A 78 -6.25 0.02 -3.86
CA GLY A 78 -6.35 0.15 -5.31
C GLY A 78 -5.09 0.74 -5.93
N PHE A 79 -4.73 0.30 -7.12
CA PHE A 79 -3.69 0.90 -7.95
C PHE A 79 -4.02 0.69 -9.44
N GLY A 80 -3.56 1.61 -10.29
CA GLY A 80 -3.61 1.44 -11.74
C GLY A 80 -2.43 0.64 -12.25
N VAL A 81 -2.65 -0.22 -13.24
CA VAL A 81 -1.59 -0.77 -14.10
C VAL A 81 -1.70 -0.08 -15.44
N LEU A 82 -0.59 0.51 -15.90
CA LEU A 82 -0.52 1.25 -17.14
C LEU A 82 0.58 0.69 -18.05
N ALA A 83 0.37 0.77 -19.36
CA ALA A 83 1.37 0.41 -20.34
C ALA A 83 1.30 1.29 -21.59
N LYS A 84 2.44 1.81 -22.03
CA LYS A 84 2.54 2.48 -23.34
C LYS A 84 2.93 1.45 -24.38
N VAL A 85 2.06 1.24 -25.36
CA VAL A 85 2.23 0.25 -26.42
C VAL A 85 2.22 0.94 -27.78
N SER A 86 3.16 0.56 -28.64
CA SER A 86 3.19 1.00 -30.03
C SER A 86 3.15 -0.17 -30.98
N HIS A 87 2.66 0.07 -32.19
CA HIS A 87 2.69 -0.91 -33.27
C HIS A 87 3.03 -0.19 -34.58
N PRO A 88 3.93 -0.72 -35.44
CA PRO A 88 4.34 -0.06 -36.69
C PRO A 88 3.19 0.26 -37.64
N LYS A 89 2.15 -0.59 -37.66
CA LYS A 89 0.91 -0.40 -38.43
C LYS A 89 -0.17 0.42 -37.70
N GLY A 90 0.19 1.13 -36.63
CA GLY A 90 -0.71 1.95 -35.82
C GLY A 90 -1.51 1.17 -34.75
N PRO A 91 -2.19 1.89 -33.84
CA PRO A 91 -2.81 1.34 -32.63
C PRO A 91 -3.93 0.34 -32.92
N ARG A 92 -4.65 0.49 -34.04
CA ARG A 92 -5.71 -0.46 -34.48
C ARG A 92 -5.20 -1.88 -34.77
N SER A 93 -3.88 -2.05 -34.94
CA SER A 93 -3.28 -3.37 -35.12
C SER A 93 -3.04 -4.09 -33.80
N ILE A 94 -3.15 -3.40 -32.66
CA ILE A 94 -3.08 -4.01 -31.33
C ILE A 94 -4.43 -4.65 -31.03
N LYS A 95 -4.44 -5.99 -30.92
CA LYS A 95 -5.64 -6.77 -30.63
C LYS A 95 -6.02 -6.72 -29.16
N SER A 96 -5.03 -6.82 -28.27
CA SER A 96 -5.26 -6.80 -26.83
C SER A 96 -3.99 -6.46 -26.05
N VAL A 97 -4.16 -5.81 -24.90
CA VAL A 97 -3.13 -5.67 -23.88
C VAL A 97 -3.66 -6.29 -22.60
N THR A 98 -2.91 -7.19 -22.00
CA THR A 98 -3.28 -7.88 -20.75
C THR A 98 -2.18 -7.78 -19.72
N VAL A 99 -2.54 -7.94 -18.44
CA VAL A 99 -1.61 -8.07 -17.32
C VAL A 99 -1.90 -9.32 -16.51
N ASP A 100 -0.83 -10.01 -16.12
CA ASP A 100 -0.87 -11.12 -15.18
C ASP A 100 -0.85 -10.58 -13.73
N LEU A 101 -1.98 -10.74 -13.03
CA LEU A 101 -2.16 -10.33 -11.64
C LEU A 101 -2.10 -11.52 -10.66
N SER A 102 -1.69 -12.70 -11.09
CA SER A 102 -1.64 -13.90 -10.24
C SER A 102 -0.81 -13.70 -8.97
N ILE A 103 0.25 -12.89 -9.02
CA ILE A 103 1.10 -12.55 -7.88
C ILE A 103 0.35 -11.88 -6.72
N ILE A 104 -0.81 -11.26 -6.99
CA ILE A 104 -1.70 -10.65 -6.01
C ILE A 104 -3.07 -11.36 -5.94
N GLY A 105 -3.17 -12.58 -6.47
CA GLY A 105 -4.40 -13.37 -6.47
C GLY A 105 -5.42 -13.01 -7.55
N GLY A 106 -5.07 -12.14 -8.49
CA GLY A 106 -5.93 -11.77 -9.60
C GLY A 106 -5.86 -12.73 -10.78
N SER A 107 -6.57 -12.37 -11.86
CA SER A 107 -6.52 -13.11 -13.13
C SER A 107 -5.17 -12.93 -13.85
N THR A 108 -4.69 -14.00 -14.50
CA THR A 108 -3.49 -13.99 -15.35
C THR A 108 -3.70 -13.24 -16.68
N LEU A 109 -4.96 -12.95 -17.04
CA LEU A 109 -5.34 -12.33 -18.31
C LEU A 109 -6.23 -11.10 -18.10
N THR A 110 -5.92 -10.27 -17.11
CA THR A 110 -6.67 -9.03 -16.87
C THR A 110 -6.46 -8.06 -18.03
N LYS A 111 -7.53 -7.62 -18.68
CA LYS A 111 -7.46 -6.72 -19.84
C LYS A 111 -7.12 -5.29 -19.40
N LEU A 112 -6.29 -4.61 -20.21
CA LEU A 112 -6.11 -3.17 -20.19
C LEU A 112 -6.90 -2.54 -21.33
N HIS A 113 -7.27 -1.27 -21.16
CA HIS A 113 -8.11 -0.51 -22.07
C HIS A 113 -7.37 0.76 -22.54
N ASP A 114 -7.62 1.19 -23.77
CA ASP A 114 -7.19 2.48 -24.36
C ASP A 114 -8.45 3.23 -24.84
N ASP A 115 -9.38 3.43 -23.91
CA ASP A 115 -10.73 3.96 -24.09
C ASP A 115 -10.92 5.37 -23.50
N GLY A 116 -9.88 5.96 -22.92
CA GLY A 116 -9.96 7.24 -22.21
C GLY A 116 -10.58 7.12 -20.82
N LYS A 117 -10.69 5.89 -20.30
CA LYS A 117 -11.19 5.55 -18.96
C LYS A 117 -10.15 4.68 -18.26
N HIS A 118 -10.46 4.18 -17.06
CA HIS A 118 -9.56 3.27 -16.34
C HIS A 118 -8.15 3.83 -16.00
N GLY A 119 -7.94 5.14 -16.19
CA GLY A 119 -6.65 5.81 -15.97
C GLY A 119 -5.68 5.76 -17.15
N ASP A 120 -6.17 5.53 -18.36
CA ASP A 120 -5.36 5.34 -19.58
C ASP A 120 -5.14 6.62 -20.42
N GLY A 121 -5.58 7.80 -19.98
CA GLY A 121 -5.37 9.05 -20.71
C GLY A 121 -6.45 9.32 -21.76
N LYS A 122 -6.07 9.55 -23.02
CA LYS A 122 -7.01 9.78 -24.12
C LYS A 122 -7.15 8.50 -24.93
N GLY A 123 -8.38 8.07 -25.19
CA GLY A 123 -8.63 6.85 -25.96
C GLY A 123 -7.98 6.87 -27.35
N GLY A 124 -7.34 5.75 -27.69
CA GLY A 124 -6.60 5.53 -28.93
C GLY A 124 -5.20 6.15 -28.96
N ASP A 125 -4.68 6.65 -27.84
CA ASP A 125 -3.35 7.28 -27.79
C ASP A 125 -2.22 6.25 -27.62
N GLY A 126 -2.55 4.97 -27.42
CA GLY A 126 -1.60 3.88 -27.19
C GLY A 126 -1.13 3.76 -25.74
N LEU A 127 -1.69 4.54 -24.80
CA LEU A 127 -1.60 4.31 -23.37
C LEU A 127 -2.77 3.41 -22.97
N TRP A 128 -2.44 2.28 -22.37
CA TRP A 128 -3.41 1.29 -21.93
C TRP A 128 -3.44 1.26 -20.41
N GLY A 129 -4.62 1.16 -19.80
CA GLY A 129 -4.80 1.20 -18.36
C GLY A 129 -5.86 0.24 -17.83
N THR A 130 -5.72 -0.14 -16.57
CA THR A 130 -6.77 -0.79 -15.77
C THR A 130 -6.62 -0.43 -14.30
N GLN A 131 -7.72 -0.44 -13.56
CA GLN A 131 -7.72 -0.22 -12.11
C GLN A 131 -7.82 -1.58 -11.41
N VAL A 132 -6.79 -1.89 -10.64
CA VAL A 132 -6.68 -3.13 -9.88
C VAL A 132 -7.01 -2.84 -8.43
N ARG A 133 -7.77 -3.73 -7.81
CA ARG A 133 -8.00 -3.75 -6.38
C ARG A 133 -7.69 -5.14 -5.87
N PHE A 134 -6.99 -5.24 -4.75
CA PHE A 134 -6.69 -6.53 -4.13
C PHE A 134 -7.11 -6.51 -2.66
N LEU A 135 -7.34 -7.69 -2.13
CA LEU A 135 -7.52 -7.94 -0.70
C LEU A 135 -6.34 -8.76 -0.20
N PRO A 136 -5.93 -8.59 1.06
CA PRO A 136 -4.84 -9.40 1.63
C PRO A 136 -5.09 -10.91 1.63
N GLY A 137 -6.36 -11.33 1.55
CA GLY A 137 -6.73 -12.74 1.41
C GLY A 137 -6.47 -13.33 0.02
N ASP A 138 -6.22 -12.50 -0.99
CA ASP A 138 -6.08 -12.94 -2.38
C ASP A 138 -4.70 -13.54 -2.66
N PHE A 139 -3.69 -13.27 -1.83
CA PHE A 139 -2.31 -13.72 -2.08
C PHE A 139 -2.20 -15.27 -2.05
N PRO A 140 -1.83 -15.94 -3.17
CA PRO A 140 -1.96 -17.40 -3.31
C PRO A 140 -1.02 -18.23 -2.43
N SER A 141 0.09 -17.67 -1.96
CA SER A 141 1.24 -18.43 -1.44
C SER A 141 1.65 -18.08 -0.02
N LEU A 142 0.82 -17.34 0.72
CA LEU A 142 1.21 -16.82 2.03
C LEU A 142 0.68 -17.74 3.13
N PRO A 143 1.55 -18.42 3.91
CA PRO A 143 1.11 -19.24 5.02
C PRO A 143 0.23 -18.41 5.94
N ARG A 144 -1.06 -18.78 6.06
CA ARG A 144 -2.06 -18.04 6.85
C ARG A 144 -1.67 -17.86 8.33
N HIS A 145 -0.69 -18.63 8.82
CA HIS A 145 -0.23 -18.62 10.20
C HIS A 145 0.94 -17.69 10.49
N ASP A 146 1.59 -17.14 9.46
CA ASP A 146 2.52 -16.03 9.67
C ASP A 146 1.67 -14.78 9.99
N ARG A 147 1.79 -14.24 11.22
CA ARG A 147 1.16 -12.98 11.64
C ARG A 147 1.61 -11.75 10.81
N ARG A 148 2.41 -11.94 9.77
CA ARG A 148 2.95 -10.89 8.88
C ARG A 148 2.29 -10.92 7.51
N TRP A 149 1.17 -11.65 7.34
CA TRP A 149 0.42 -11.73 6.08
C TRP A 149 1.29 -12.18 4.91
N GLY A 150 2.39 -12.90 5.17
CA GLY A 150 3.35 -13.48 4.23
C GLY A 150 3.97 -12.58 3.16
N LEU A 151 3.59 -11.30 3.06
CA LEU A 151 4.24 -10.38 2.14
C LEU A 151 5.67 -10.22 2.63
N PRO A 152 6.70 -10.53 1.82
CA PRO A 152 8.06 -10.20 2.18
C PRO A 152 8.06 -8.72 2.57
N ALA A 153 8.55 -8.39 3.76
CA ALA A 153 8.59 -6.99 4.18
C ALA A 153 9.34 -6.20 3.09
N ASN A 154 8.63 -5.31 2.39
CA ASN A 154 9.11 -4.55 1.22
C ASN A 154 9.19 -5.30 -0.13
N ALA A 155 8.35 -6.30 -0.35
CA ALA A 155 8.28 -7.01 -1.63
C ALA A 155 7.97 -6.05 -2.79
N ARG A 156 8.78 -6.16 -3.85
CA ARG A 156 8.47 -5.63 -5.16
C ARG A 156 7.87 -6.77 -5.96
N SER A 157 6.63 -6.60 -6.40
CA SER A 157 5.92 -7.57 -7.23
C SER A 157 6.00 -7.10 -8.68
N ALA A 158 6.62 -7.91 -9.53
CA ALA A 158 6.62 -7.68 -10.98
C ALA A 158 5.42 -8.39 -11.59
N MET A 159 4.59 -7.64 -12.30
CA MET A 159 3.46 -8.13 -13.09
C MET A 159 3.84 -8.07 -14.57
N THR A 160 3.53 -9.12 -15.32
CA THR A 160 3.84 -9.17 -16.75
C THR A 160 2.70 -8.56 -17.54
N VAL A 161 2.96 -7.46 -18.22
CA VAL A 161 2.06 -6.88 -19.22
C VAL A 161 2.42 -7.46 -20.58
N THR A 162 1.43 -7.92 -21.34
CA THR A 162 1.60 -8.49 -22.69
C THR A 162 0.70 -7.78 -23.69
N ALA A 163 1.28 -7.28 -24.77
CA ALA A 163 0.57 -6.79 -25.94
C ALA A 163 0.54 -7.87 -27.02
N LEU A 164 -0.61 -8.05 -27.66
CA LEU A 164 -0.85 -9.00 -28.75
C LEU A 164 -1.42 -8.22 -29.94
N ASP A 165 -0.92 -8.47 -31.14
CA ASP A 165 -1.49 -7.91 -32.37
C ASP A 165 -2.50 -8.83 -33.06
N THR A 166 -3.10 -8.36 -34.15
CA THR A 166 -4.08 -9.12 -34.93
C THR A 166 -3.49 -10.33 -35.66
N SER A 167 -2.18 -10.38 -35.85
CA SER A 167 -1.45 -11.51 -36.46
C SER A 167 -0.99 -12.57 -35.44
N GLY A 168 -1.18 -12.31 -34.14
CA GLY A 168 -0.76 -13.19 -33.05
C GLY A 168 0.65 -12.94 -32.54
N GLN A 169 1.36 -11.92 -33.04
CA GLN A 169 2.66 -11.53 -32.49
C GLN A 169 2.47 -10.83 -31.15
N LYS A 170 3.39 -11.09 -30.23
CA LYS A 170 3.32 -10.55 -28.86
C LYS A 170 4.63 -9.93 -28.41
N ASP A 171 4.50 -9.00 -27.48
CA ASP A 171 5.59 -8.44 -26.71
C ASP A 171 5.18 -8.27 -25.25
N SER A 172 6.13 -8.40 -24.33
CA SER A 172 5.86 -8.34 -22.89
C SER A 172 6.85 -7.45 -22.16
N HIS A 173 6.38 -6.82 -21.09
CA HIS A 173 7.19 -5.99 -20.20
C HIS A 173 6.69 -6.05 -18.75
N SER A 174 7.56 -5.73 -17.79
CA SER A 174 7.22 -5.82 -16.37
C SER A 174 6.71 -4.48 -15.84
N ALA A 175 5.51 -4.48 -15.26
CA ALA A 175 5.05 -3.41 -14.38
C ALA A 175 5.38 -3.80 -12.93
N VAL A 176 6.00 -2.90 -12.17
CA VAL A 176 6.41 -3.19 -10.79
C VAL A 176 5.60 -2.36 -9.79
N ILE A 177 5.04 -3.04 -8.78
CA ILE A 177 4.40 -2.43 -7.62
C ILE A 177 5.19 -2.78 -6.36
N ALA A 178 5.43 -1.80 -5.50
CA ALA A 178 5.94 -2.04 -4.16
C ALA A 178 4.77 -2.05 -3.18
N ILE A 179 4.41 -3.23 -2.65
CA ILE A 179 3.38 -3.34 -1.62
C ILE A 179 4.06 -3.40 -0.26
N ARG A 180 3.75 -2.43 0.60
CA ARG A 180 4.39 -2.26 1.89
C ARG A 180 3.37 -2.32 3.00
N ARG A 181 3.76 -2.92 4.11
CA ARG A 181 3.02 -2.81 5.36
C ARG A 181 3.22 -1.40 5.91
N LYS A 182 2.13 -0.69 6.16
CA LYS A 182 2.18 0.50 7.00
C LYS A 182 2.58 0.05 8.41
N PRO A 183 3.72 0.51 8.95
CA PRO A 183 4.15 0.09 10.28
C PRO A 183 3.06 0.42 11.29
N ALA A 184 2.79 -0.51 12.21
CA ALA A 184 1.88 -0.25 13.31
C ALA A 184 2.42 0.91 14.15
N PRO A 185 1.53 1.73 14.74
CA PRO A 185 1.90 2.65 15.81
C PRO A 185 2.74 1.92 16.87
N ILE A 186 3.95 2.38 17.16
CA ILE A 186 4.72 1.86 18.29
C ILE A 186 4.18 2.55 19.55
N SER A 187 3.62 1.76 20.46
CA SER A 187 3.22 2.28 21.77
C SER A 187 4.44 2.23 22.70
N ILE A 188 4.83 3.39 23.23
CA ILE A 188 5.92 3.51 24.20
C ILE A 188 5.28 3.78 25.55
N TRP A 189 5.61 2.94 26.53
CA TRP A 189 5.14 3.08 27.90
C TRP A 189 6.20 3.83 28.73
N PRO A 190 5.98 5.09 29.11
CA PRO A 190 6.75 5.67 30.19
C PRO A 190 6.40 4.94 31.46
N GLY A 191 7.31 4.15 32.02
CA GLY A 191 7.19 3.67 33.40
C GLY A 191 7.35 4.82 34.41
N GLY A 192 6.55 5.88 34.31
CA GLY A 192 6.58 7.07 35.17
C GLY A 192 7.80 8.00 34.99
N ARG A 193 8.68 7.74 34.01
CA ARG A 193 9.88 8.57 33.80
C ARG A 193 9.62 9.70 32.80
N ARG A 194 10.07 10.91 33.12
CA ARG A 194 10.00 12.08 32.22
C ARG A 194 10.87 11.83 30.98
N PHE A 195 10.29 12.01 29.80
CA PHE A 195 11.04 12.01 28.54
C PHE A 195 11.67 13.39 28.30
N ARG A 196 12.93 13.42 27.87
CA ARG A 196 13.55 14.60 27.25
C ARG A 196 14.11 14.20 25.90
N PHE A 197 13.86 15.02 24.88
CA PHE A 197 14.58 14.92 23.62
C PHE A 197 15.98 15.50 23.86
N ALA A 198 16.98 14.63 23.85
CA ALA A 198 18.39 15.01 23.88
C ALA A 198 19.01 14.56 22.56
N GLY A 199 19.07 15.46 21.59
CA GLY A 199 19.70 15.19 20.29
C GLY A 199 19.24 16.13 19.19
N GLU A 200 20.16 16.48 18.29
CA GLU A 200 19.85 17.11 17.01
C GLU A 200 18.84 16.25 16.24
N ILE A 201 17.74 16.86 15.82
CA ILE A 201 16.81 16.26 14.87
C ILE A 201 17.57 16.18 13.54
N VAL A 202 18.04 14.99 13.18
CA VAL A 202 18.75 14.78 11.93
C VAL A 202 17.73 14.61 10.81
N GLU A 203 17.57 15.69 10.04
CA GLU A 203 16.93 15.82 8.72
C GLU A 203 15.49 15.28 8.56
N GLY A 204 14.59 16.20 8.19
CA GLY A 204 13.19 15.93 7.85
C GLY A 204 12.19 16.71 8.70
N LEU A 205 11.00 16.96 8.14
CA LEU A 205 9.91 17.70 8.80
C LEU A 205 9.20 16.80 9.84
N VAL A 206 9.82 16.60 11.01
CA VAL A 206 9.16 15.92 12.13
C VAL A 206 8.39 16.96 12.94
N THR A 207 7.05 16.98 12.79
CA THR A 207 6.21 17.81 13.65
C THR A 207 5.90 17.04 14.93
N VAL A 208 6.63 17.34 16.01
CA VAL A 208 6.29 16.82 17.34
C VAL A 208 5.15 17.66 17.90
N SER A 209 3.96 17.08 18.05
CA SER A 209 2.86 17.72 18.78
C SER A 209 2.73 17.07 20.17
N GLN A 210 2.96 17.85 21.22
CA GLN A 210 2.58 17.39 22.56
C GLN A 210 1.05 17.26 22.61
N TYR A 211 0.56 16.10 23.02
CA TYR A 211 -0.86 15.86 23.22
C TYR A 211 -1.14 15.83 24.72
N VAL A 212 -1.75 16.89 25.24
CA VAL A 212 -2.29 16.85 26.61
C VAL A 212 -3.47 15.87 26.61
N ASP A 213 -3.49 14.94 27.56
CA ASP A 213 -4.50 13.88 27.70
C ASP A 213 -5.94 14.40 27.53
N ARG A 214 -6.81 13.54 26.97
CA ARG A 214 -8.26 13.75 26.83
C ARG A 214 -8.97 13.94 28.18
N ARG A 215 -8.33 13.63 29.31
CA ARG A 215 -8.84 13.91 30.67
C ARG A 215 -8.31 15.21 31.29
N GLY A 216 -7.39 15.91 30.61
CA GLY A 216 -6.86 17.18 31.09
C GLY A 216 -5.99 17.09 32.34
N ASP A 217 -5.45 15.91 32.70
CA ASP A 217 -4.52 15.78 33.82
C ASP A 217 -3.13 16.29 33.41
N PRO A 218 -2.67 17.44 33.93
CA PRO A 218 -1.35 17.99 33.60
C PRO A 218 -0.19 17.13 34.14
N ASN A 219 -0.46 16.16 35.02
CA ASN A 219 0.57 15.31 35.62
C ASN A 219 0.87 14.04 34.81
N ASN A 220 0.09 13.76 33.76
CA ASN A 220 0.23 12.56 32.95
C ASN A 220 0.25 12.87 31.44
N PRO A 221 1.31 13.53 30.93
CA PRO A 221 1.37 13.92 29.53
C PRO A 221 1.53 12.69 28.62
N ALA A 222 0.65 12.56 27.65
CA ALA A 222 0.87 11.69 26.50
C ALA A 222 1.72 12.43 25.45
N LEU A 223 2.62 11.73 24.80
CA LEU A 223 3.43 12.29 23.72
C LEU A 223 3.01 11.63 22.41
N LEU A 224 2.46 12.41 21.50
CA LEU A 224 2.15 11.98 20.15
C LEU A 224 3.25 12.49 19.22
N ILE A 225 4.17 11.62 18.83
CA ILE A 225 5.12 11.95 17.77
C ILE A 225 4.43 11.59 16.45
N GLN A 226 4.21 12.58 15.60
CA GLN A 226 3.75 12.41 14.22
C GLN A 226 4.87 12.81 13.27
N ALA A 227 5.54 11.82 12.70
CA ALA A 227 6.41 12.07 11.55
C ALA A 227 5.55 12.13 10.29
N ALA A 228 5.67 13.20 9.51
CA ALA A 228 4.97 13.37 8.24
C ALA A 228 5.97 13.73 7.13
N GLY A 229 6.12 12.85 6.14
CA GLY A 229 7.00 13.07 4.99
C GLY A 229 7.73 11.80 4.52
N PRO A 230 8.45 11.88 3.39
CA PRO A 230 9.33 10.79 2.97
C PRO A 230 10.59 10.73 3.85
N GLY A 231 10.94 9.53 4.34
CA GLY A 231 12.19 9.29 5.07
C GLY A 231 13.45 9.31 4.18
N PRO A 232 14.64 8.95 4.72
CA PRO A 232 14.85 8.19 5.95
C PRO A 232 14.94 9.06 7.22
N TRP A 233 14.13 8.74 8.22
CA TRP A 233 14.17 9.42 9.52
C TRP A 233 15.23 8.81 10.43
N ARG A 234 15.98 9.67 11.14
CA ARG A 234 16.87 9.24 12.24
C ARG A 234 16.49 10.00 13.51
N ALA A 235 15.77 9.34 14.41
CA ALA A 235 15.61 9.83 15.77
C ALA A 235 16.48 8.98 16.69
N ALA A 236 17.43 9.63 17.38
CA ALA A 236 18.01 9.08 18.59
C ALA A 236 17.18 9.56 19.78
N TRP A 237 16.73 8.62 20.58
CA TRP A 237 16.01 8.85 21.83
C TRP A 237 16.79 8.20 22.95
N HIS A 238 16.84 8.89 24.07
CA HIS A 238 17.41 8.41 25.31
C HIS A 238 16.28 8.08 26.29
N ILE A 239 16.06 6.79 26.53
CA ILE A 239 15.23 6.29 27.63
C ILE A 239 16.18 5.56 28.58
N GLY A 240 16.83 6.29 29.48
CA GLY A 240 18.00 5.73 30.16
C GLY A 240 19.10 5.36 29.15
N GLU A 241 19.53 4.10 29.12
CA GLU A 241 20.61 3.59 28.24
C GLU A 241 20.15 3.04 26.88
N GLY A 242 18.84 2.88 26.65
CA GLY A 242 18.33 2.24 25.42
C GLY A 242 18.34 3.16 24.19
N ARG A 243 18.79 2.64 23.04
CA ARG A 243 18.65 3.26 21.70
C ARG A 243 17.66 2.45 20.86
N LEU A 244 16.63 3.10 20.32
CA LEU A 244 15.71 2.50 19.34
C LEU A 244 15.96 3.13 17.96
N ASN A 245 16.19 2.32 16.92
CA ASN A 245 16.40 2.83 15.58
C ASN A 245 15.08 2.75 14.78
N ILE A 246 14.54 3.91 14.37
CA ILE A 246 13.32 3.99 13.52
C ILE A 246 13.62 4.29 12.05
N SER A 247 14.86 4.06 11.62
CA SER A 247 15.24 4.22 10.21
C SER A 247 14.33 3.40 9.30
N GLY A 248 13.71 4.05 8.31
CA GLY A 248 12.81 3.42 7.33
C GLY A 248 11.32 3.43 7.70
N CYS A 249 10.92 4.08 8.79
CA CYS A 249 9.51 4.26 9.14
C CYS A 249 8.93 5.54 8.53
N ASP A 250 8.11 5.46 7.47
CA ASP A 250 7.57 6.67 6.81
C ASP A 250 6.45 7.40 7.60
N THR A 251 5.91 6.75 8.62
CA THR A 251 5.07 7.41 9.64
C THR A 251 5.33 6.75 10.99
N LEU A 252 5.68 7.54 11.99
CA LEU A 252 5.62 7.16 13.40
C LEU A 252 4.31 7.72 13.96
N GLN A 253 3.49 6.87 14.57
CA GLN A 253 2.35 7.31 15.37
C GLN A 253 2.50 6.63 16.72
N GLY A 254 2.69 7.40 17.79
CA GLY A 254 2.77 6.86 19.15
C GLY A 254 1.49 7.16 19.88
N ARG A 255 0.84 6.15 20.47
CA ARG A 255 -0.21 6.37 21.47
C ARG A 255 0.37 5.99 22.83
N ILE A 256 0.51 6.97 23.71
CA ILE A 256 0.83 6.73 25.12
C ILE A 256 -0.51 6.55 25.82
N GLN A 257 -0.73 5.37 26.40
CA GLN A 257 -1.82 5.14 27.35
C GLN A 257 -1.19 4.94 28.72
N ALA A 258 -1.81 5.52 29.74
CA ALA A 258 -1.55 5.19 31.13
C ALA A 258 -2.53 4.12 31.60
#